data_AF-A0A2T4THN1-F1
#
_entry.id   AF-A0A2T4THN1-F1
#
_cell.length_a   1.000
_cell.length_b   1.000
_cell.length_c   1.000
_cell.angle_alpha   90.00
_cell.angle_beta   90.00
_cell.angle_gamma   90.00
#
_symmetry.space_group_name_H-M   'P 1'
#
loop_
_entity.id
_entity.type
_entity.pdbx_description
1 polymer ?
#
loop_
_entity_poly.entity_id
_entity_poly.type
_entity_poly.pdbx_seq_one_letter_code
_entity_poly.pdbx_strand_id
1 'polypeptide(L)'
;MKKINMGWFLGVGLVAMLLAIGNLIYTCTRNDGEKYAQQYMDESEYVTLHIPGGAKDVSYGAGSIMTGVLMNSTERIRTDSILFYDSTYKKYFCVFVIEPERDMGRQSSFVEDDISYRKTIKARINKYELNSPRYGSKENPVPVLDYDYDLQEFRDVYDDKEYEYAFSRPSYYKRAVELYLTYMMSKEEFKERFEKE
;
A
#
# COMPACT_ATOMS: atom_id res chain seq x y z
N MET A 1 17.01 -55.36 -5.97
CA MET A 1 15.96 -54.46 -5.48
C MET A 1 16.62 -53.31 -4.73
N LYS A 2 16.52 -52.07 -5.23
CA LYS A 2 17.10 -50.90 -4.56
C LYS A 2 16.38 -50.70 -3.22
N LYS A 3 17.10 -50.80 -2.09
CA LYS A 3 16.58 -50.41 -0.78
C LYS A 3 16.31 -48.91 -0.84
N ILE A 4 15.05 -48.52 -1.01
CA ILE A 4 14.68 -47.12 -0.86
C ILE A 4 14.76 -46.84 0.64
N ASN A 5 15.72 -45.99 1.04
CA ASN A 5 15.99 -45.70 2.43
C ASN A 5 14.79 -44.96 3.05
N MET A 6 14.15 -45.58 4.05
CA MET A 6 13.03 -45.00 4.81
C MET A 6 13.32 -43.58 5.33
N GLY A 7 14.59 -43.27 5.60
CA GLY A 7 15.05 -41.94 5.99
C GLY A 7 14.88 -40.85 4.91
N TRP A 8 14.89 -41.21 3.62
CA TRP A 8 14.61 -40.27 2.53
C TRP A 8 13.15 -39.82 2.53
N PHE A 9 12.22 -40.77 2.72
CA PHE A 9 10.78 -40.45 2.79
C PHE A 9 10.42 -39.65 4.02
N LEU A 10 11.03 -39.96 5.18
CA LEU A 10 10.85 -39.17 6.40
C LEU A 10 11.43 -37.75 6.25
N GLY A 11 12.60 -37.60 5.62
CA GLY A 11 13.21 -36.30 5.35
C GLY A 11 12.40 -35.44 4.38
N VAL A 12 11.99 -36.00 3.24
CA VAL A 12 11.15 -35.29 2.25
C VAL A 12 9.77 -34.96 2.81
N GLY A 13 9.16 -35.88 3.57
CA GLY A 13 7.87 -35.65 4.22
C GLY A 13 7.92 -34.51 5.25
N LEU A 14 8.99 -34.44 6.05
CA LEU A 14 9.20 -33.35 7.00
C LEU A 14 9.35 -31.99 6.30
N VAL A 15 10.17 -31.93 5.24
CA VAL A 15 10.36 -30.69 4.46
C VAL A 15 9.04 -30.25 3.80
N ALA A 16 8.27 -31.17 3.23
CA ALA A 16 6.96 -30.85 2.64
C ALA A 16 5.97 -30.32 3.68
N MET A 17 5.93 -30.90 4.89
CA MET A 17 5.10 -30.39 5.99
C MET A 17 5.54 -29.00 6.44
N LEU A 18 6.84 -28.73 6.59
CA LEU A 18 7.33 -27.41 6.97
C LEU A 18 7.01 -26.35 5.90
N LEU A 19 7.12 -26.69 4.62
CA LEU A 19 6.71 -25.80 3.53
C LEU A 19 5.19 -25.54 3.55
N ALA A 20 4.38 -26.58 3.78
CA ALA A 20 2.93 -26.43 3.87
C ALA A 20 2.52 -25.56 5.08
N ILE A 21 3.14 -25.77 6.24
CA ILE A 21 2.90 -24.96 7.45
C ILE A 21 3.38 -23.53 7.23
N GLY A 22 4.56 -23.34 6.65
CA GLY A 22 5.09 -22.02 6.31
C GLY A 22 4.15 -21.26 5.35
N ASN A 23 3.66 -21.94 4.31
CA ASN A 23 2.71 -21.37 3.36
C ASN A 23 1.34 -21.10 4.01
N LEU A 24 0.89 -21.95 4.94
CA LEU A 24 -0.35 -21.75 5.69
C LEU A 24 -0.26 -20.53 6.61
N ILE A 25 0.85 -20.37 7.34
CA ILE A 25 1.09 -19.19 8.17
C ILE A 25 1.20 -17.94 7.29
N TYR A 26 1.90 -18.02 6.15
CA TYR A 26 2.05 -16.92 5.20
C TYR A 26 0.71 -16.45 4.63
N THR A 27 -0.15 -17.36 4.18
CA THR A 27 -1.48 -17.05 3.64
C THR A 27 -2.46 -16.66 4.74
N CYS A 28 -2.36 -17.22 5.94
CA CYS A 28 -3.23 -16.85 7.06
C CYS A 28 -2.88 -15.49 7.67
N THR A 29 -1.70 -14.93 7.43
CA THR A 29 -1.31 -13.64 8.02
C THR A 29 -1.60 -12.44 7.14
N ARG A 30 -1.99 -12.66 5.88
CA ARG A 30 -2.16 -11.59 4.89
C ARG A 30 -3.50 -11.69 4.16
N ASN A 31 -3.98 -10.55 3.69
CA ASN A 31 -5.19 -10.49 2.88
C ASN A 31 -4.86 -10.78 1.40
N ASP A 32 -5.84 -11.26 0.65
CA ASP A 32 -5.73 -11.42 -0.81
C ASP A 32 -6.06 -10.10 -1.53
N GLY A 33 -5.21 -9.08 -1.33
CA GLY A 33 -5.45 -7.75 -1.86
C GLY A 33 -5.49 -7.70 -3.40
N GLU A 34 -4.76 -8.59 -4.08
CA GLU A 34 -4.76 -8.69 -5.54
C GLU A 34 -6.15 -9.01 -6.09
N LYS A 35 -6.85 -9.97 -5.46
CA LYS A 35 -8.19 -10.40 -5.88
C LYS A 35 -9.23 -9.27 -5.85
N TYR A 36 -9.12 -8.33 -4.92
CA TYR A 36 -10.13 -7.28 -4.68
C TYR A 36 -9.67 -5.87 -5.05
N ALA A 37 -8.45 -5.71 -5.57
CA ALA A 37 -7.92 -4.39 -5.94
C ALA A 37 -8.79 -3.69 -6.98
N GLN A 38 -9.26 -4.41 -8.01
CA GLN A 38 -10.13 -3.81 -9.03
C GLN A 38 -11.46 -3.33 -8.44
N GLN A 39 -12.11 -4.15 -7.60
CA GLN A 39 -13.34 -3.76 -6.91
C GLN A 39 -13.13 -2.50 -6.07
N TYR A 40 -12.04 -2.45 -5.29
CA TYR A 40 -11.68 -1.26 -4.51
C TYR A 40 -11.55 -0.02 -5.40
N MET A 41 -10.87 -0.14 -6.54
CA MET A 41 -10.68 0.95 -7.49
C MET A 41 -12.00 1.42 -8.12
N ASP A 42 -12.89 0.49 -8.47
CA ASP A 42 -14.20 0.77 -9.07
C ASP A 42 -15.16 1.43 -8.07
N GLU A 43 -15.00 1.12 -6.78
CA GLU A 43 -15.70 1.74 -5.66
C GLU A 43 -15.07 3.06 -5.20
N SER A 44 -14.03 3.54 -5.89
CA SER A 44 -13.37 4.81 -5.57
C SER A 44 -13.86 5.96 -6.43
N GLU A 45 -13.99 7.13 -5.82
CA GLU A 45 -14.43 8.37 -6.45
C GLU A 45 -13.38 9.47 -6.32
N TYR A 46 -13.43 10.44 -7.23
CA TYR A 46 -12.58 11.62 -7.13
C TYR A 46 -13.21 12.67 -6.25
N VAL A 47 -12.47 13.12 -5.24
CA VAL A 47 -12.86 14.21 -4.34
C VAL A 47 -11.80 15.30 -4.33
N THR A 48 -12.21 16.54 -4.05
CA THR A 48 -11.27 17.65 -3.86
C THR A 48 -10.96 17.79 -2.38
N LEU A 49 -9.71 17.55 -2.01
CA LEU A 49 -9.20 17.74 -0.66
C LEU A 49 -8.49 19.08 -0.54
N HIS A 50 -8.64 19.73 0.60
CA HIS A 50 -8.06 21.01 0.97
C HIS A 50 -6.84 20.75 1.83
N ILE A 51 -5.68 21.11 1.29
CA ILE A 51 -4.42 21.00 2.03
C ILE A 51 -4.28 22.26 2.89
N PRO A 52 -4.10 22.13 4.22
CA PRO A 52 -3.97 23.29 5.07
C PRO A 52 -2.73 24.11 4.68
N GLY A 53 -2.91 25.41 4.43
CA GLY A 53 -1.81 26.30 4.04
C GLY A 53 -0.76 26.37 5.15
N GLY A 54 0.49 25.98 4.83
CA GLY A 54 1.58 25.94 5.79
C GLY A 54 1.71 24.62 6.55
N ALA A 55 1.23 23.51 5.99
CA ALA A 55 1.26 22.16 6.54
C ALA A 55 2.68 21.67 6.90
N LYS A 56 3.18 22.11 8.05
CA LYS A 56 4.28 21.46 8.80
C LYS A 56 3.77 20.37 9.74
N ASP A 57 2.44 20.18 9.82
CA ASP A 57 1.80 19.08 10.56
C ASP A 57 1.63 17.81 9.72
N VAL A 58 2.42 17.68 8.65
CA VAL A 58 2.66 16.40 8.00
C VAL A 58 3.45 15.53 8.98
N SER A 59 2.74 14.72 9.75
CA SER A 59 3.39 13.72 10.60
C SER A 59 3.94 12.62 9.71
N TYR A 60 5.26 12.63 9.54
CA TYR A 60 5.98 11.60 8.80
C TYR A 60 6.10 10.31 9.63
N GLY A 61 5.40 9.26 9.21
CA GLY A 61 5.59 7.90 9.71
C GLY A 61 6.24 7.03 8.65
N ALA A 62 7.51 6.66 8.84
CA ALA A 62 8.17 5.64 8.04
C ALA A 62 7.75 4.26 8.55
N GLY A 63 6.96 3.53 7.78
CA GLY A 63 6.74 2.10 7.96
C GLY A 63 7.64 1.31 7.01
N SER A 64 8.18 0.18 7.46
CA SER A 64 8.75 -0.82 6.54
C SER A 64 8.03 -2.14 6.74
N ILE A 65 7.47 -2.68 5.67
CA ILE A 65 6.83 -3.99 5.63
C ILE A 65 7.74 -4.92 4.81
N MET A 66 8.27 -5.97 5.42
CA MET A 66 9.03 -6.98 4.70
C MET A 66 8.07 -7.84 3.87
N THR A 67 8.28 -7.90 2.56
CA THR A 67 7.44 -8.71 1.67
C THR A 67 8.21 -9.90 1.13
N GLY A 68 7.98 -11.08 1.72
CA GLY A 68 8.51 -12.33 1.17
C GLY A 68 8.65 -13.49 2.16
N VAL A 69 8.24 -14.69 1.70
CA VAL A 69 8.79 -16.00 2.11
C VAL A 69 8.85 -16.89 0.86
N LEU A 70 9.73 -16.56 -0.09
CA LEU A 70 10.11 -17.49 -1.17
C LEU A 70 11.52 -17.16 -1.69
N MET A 71 12.51 -17.78 -1.05
CA MET A 71 13.91 -18.08 -1.45
C MET A 71 14.74 -17.22 -2.43
N ASN A 72 14.30 -16.13 -3.08
CA ASN A 72 15.18 -15.34 -3.97
C ASN A 72 14.85 -13.85 -4.18
N SER A 73 13.87 -13.25 -3.51
CA SER A 73 13.76 -11.78 -3.45
C SER A 73 13.30 -11.31 -2.06
N THR A 74 14.21 -10.70 -1.31
CA THR A 74 13.88 -9.88 -0.13
C THR A 74 13.56 -8.48 -0.61
N GLU A 75 12.39 -8.29 -1.20
CA GLU A 75 11.90 -6.94 -1.48
C GLU A 75 11.22 -6.42 -0.20
N ARG A 76 11.90 -5.49 0.46
CA ARG A 76 11.28 -4.71 1.54
C ARG A 76 10.42 -3.65 0.88
N ILE A 77 9.21 -3.46 1.37
CA ILE A 77 8.35 -2.36 0.97
C ILE A 77 8.44 -1.30 2.05
N ARG A 78 8.68 -0.07 1.62
CA ARG A 78 8.57 1.11 2.46
C ARG A 78 7.21 1.74 2.25
N THR A 79 6.64 2.21 3.34
CA THR A 79 5.43 3.02 3.33
C THR A 79 5.72 4.33 4.02
N ASP A 80 5.68 5.40 3.26
CA ASP A 80 5.74 6.75 3.78
C ASP A 80 4.32 7.34 3.82
N SER A 81 4.05 8.10 4.87
CA SER A 81 2.72 8.64 5.16
C SER A 81 2.79 10.16 5.30
N ILE A 82 1.89 10.84 4.58
CA ILE A 82 1.71 12.29 4.64
C ILE A 82 0.30 12.56 5.16
N LEU A 83 0.22 12.84 6.46
CA LEU A 83 -1.03 13.08 7.17
C LEU A 83 -1.43 14.55 7.12
N PHE A 84 -2.70 14.85 6.85
CA PHE A 84 -3.24 16.19 6.98
C PHE A 84 -4.73 16.14 7.36
N TYR A 85 -5.25 17.26 7.88
CA TYR A 85 -6.66 17.41 8.21
C TYR A 85 -7.38 18.26 7.16
N ASP A 86 -8.49 17.75 6.63
CA ASP A 86 -9.38 18.52 5.75
C ASP A 86 -10.59 19.00 6.55
N SER A 87 -10.75 20.33 6.64
CA SER A 87 -11.83 20.96 7.40
C SER A 87 -13.22 20.81 6.77
N THR A 88 -13.31 20.59 5.46
CA THR A 88 -14.56 20.40 4.72
C THR A 88 -15.16 19.04 5.05
N TYR A 89 -14.34 17.99 5.04
CA TYR A 89 -14.76 16.63 5.42
C TYR A 89 -14.72 16.40 6.93
N LYS A 90 -14.03 17.25 7.67
CA LYS A 90 -13.76 17.12 9.12
C LYS A 90 -13.06 15.81 9.47
N LYS A 91 -12.17 15.36 8.59
CA LYS A 91 -11.44 14.09 8.69
C LYS A 91 -9.95 14.30 8.46
N TYR A 92 -9.14 13.46 9.08
CA TYR A 92 -7.75 13.27 8.69
C TYR A 92 -7.67 12.37 7.45
N PHE A 93 -6.84 12.77 6.50
CA PHE A 93 -6.48 12.03 5.29
C PHE A 93 -4.98 11.73 5.34
N CYS A 94 -4.60 10.61 4.74
CA CYS A 94 -3.20 10.21 4.67
C CYS A 94 -2.84 9.78 3.26
N VAL A 95 -1.95 10.53 2.62
CA VAL A 95 -1.35 10.11 1.35
C VAL A 95 -0.30 9.05 1.66
N PHE A 96 -0.49 7.85 1.11
CA PHE A 96 0.44 6.76 1.24
C PHE A 96 1.33 6.65 0.00
N VAL A 97 2.63 6.68 0.25
CA VAL A 97 3.67 6.40 -0.74
C VAL A 97 4.20 5.01 -0.45
N ILE A 98 3.85 4.06 -1.32
CA ILE A 98 4.20 2.65 -1.12
C ILE A 98 5.16 2.25 -2.24
N GLU A 99 6.41 2.02 -1.89
CA GLU A 99 7.47 1.72 -2.84
C GLU A 99 8.41 0.63 -2.33
N PRO A 100 9.10 -0.12 -3.22
CA PRO A 100 10.22 -0.95 -2.81
C PRO A 100 11.28 -0.12 -2.09
N GLU A 101 11.89 -0.67 -1.05
CA GLU A 101 13.02 -0.04 -0.35
C GLU A 101 14.23 0.00 -1.29
N ARG A 102 14.81 1.19 -1.44
CA ARG A 102 15.96 1.47 -2.32
C ARG A 102 16.95 2.35 -1.59
N ASP A 103 18.22 2.24 -1.97
CA ASP A 103 19.30 3.05 -1.40
C ASP A 103 19.35 4.50 -1.94
N MET A 104 18.61 4.79 -3.04
CA MET A 104 18.57 6.10 -3.69
C MET A 104 17.31 6.91 -3.33
N GLY A 105 17.27 8.17 -3.81
CA GLY A 105 16.25 9.18 -3.46
C GLY A 105 14.81 8.65 -3.39
N ARG A 106 14.09 9.07 -2.34
CA ARG A 106 12.78 8.53 -1.98
C ARG A 106 11.68 9.24 -2.74
N GLN A 107 10.75 8.49 -3.34
CA GLN A 107 9.66 9.11 -4.10
C GLN A 107 8.74 9.94 -3.18
N SER A 108 8.68 9.60 -1.88
CA SER A 108 7.93 10.37 -0.89
C SER A 108 8.32 11.83 -0.80
N SER A 109 9.59 12.16 -1.06
CA SER A 109 10.09 13.54 -0.98
C SER A 109 9.46 14.42 -2.06
N PHE A 110 9.28 13.87 -3.27
CA PHE A 110 8.63 14.58 -4.37
C PHE A 110 7.13 14.76 -4.13
N VAL A 111 6.48 13.76 -3.53
CA VAL A 111 5.06 13.85 -3.14
C VAL A 111 4.85 14.89 -2.04
N GLU A 112 5.77 14.95 -1.08
CA GLU A 112 5.78 15.97 -0.04
C GLU A 112 5.91 17.37 -0.65
N ASP A 113 6.89 17.56 -1.54
CA ASP A 113 7.09 18.82 -2.23
C ASP A 113 5.81 19.23 -3.00
N ASP A 114 5.25 18.36 -3.85
CA ASP A 114 4.01 18.64 -4.61
C ASP A 114 2.85 19.05 -3.69
N ILE A 115 2.58 18.28 -2.63
CA ILE A 115 1.49 18.58 -1.69
C ILE A 115 1.73 19.89 -0.94
N SER A 116 2.98 20.18 -0.53
CA SER A 116 3.32 21.33 0.30
C SER A 116 3.04 22.68 -0.38
N TYR A 117 3.14 22.73 -1.72
CA TYR A 117 2.87 23.93 -2.52
C TYR A 117 1.41 24.07 -2.95
N ARG A 118 0.58 23.03 -2.72
CA ARG A 118 -0.81 23.00 -3.19
C ARG A 118 -1.79 23.44 -2.12
N LYS A 119 -2.83 24.15 -2.57
CA LYS A 119 -4.02 24.45 -1.75
C LYS A 119 -5.04 23.32 -1.76
N THR A 120 -5.09 22.59 -2.88
CA THR A 120 -6.04 21.50 -3.09
C THR A 120 -5.42 20.40 -3.96
N ILE A 121 -5.85 19.17 -3.71
CA ILE A 121 -5.60 18.01 -4.57
C ILE A 121 -6.91 17.34 -4.96
N LYS A 122 -6.95 16.70 -6.12
CA LYS A 122 -8.03 15.81 -6.54
C LYS A 122 -7.62 14.37 -6.27
N ALA A 123 -8.01 13.87 -5.11
CA ALA A 123 -7.68 12.53 -4.64
C ALA A 123 -8.72 11.50 -5.11
N ARG A 124 -8.27 10.29 -5.43
CA ARG A 124 -9.15 9.14 -5.65
C ARG A 124 -9.27 8.35 -4.35
N ILE A 125 -10.48 8.29 -3.80
CA ILE A 125 -10.74 7.74 -2.46
C ILE A 125 -11.86 6.72 -2.54
N ASN A 126 -11.70 5.60 -1.84
CA ASN A 126 -12.76 4.62 -1.75
C ASN A 126 -13.98 5.15 -0.97
N LYS A 127 -15.18 4.96 -1.52
CA LYS A 127 -16.42 5.43 -0.92
C LYS A 127 -16.67 4.87 0.48
N TYR A 128 -16.25 3.63 0.77
CA TYR A 128 -16.42 3.03 2.09
C TYR A 128 -15.60 3.79 3.14
N GLU A 129 -14.31 4.02 2.88
CA GLU A 129 -13.41 4.73 3.79
C GLU A 129 -13.82 6.19 3.97
N LEU A 130 -14.24 6.84 2.89
CA LEU A 130 -14.70 8.22 2.96
C LEU A 130 -15.92 8.39 3.89
N ASN A 131 -16.89 7.48 3.78
CA ASN A 131 -18.18 7.59 4.47
C ASN A 131 -18.25 6.86 5.82
N SER A 132 -17.33 5.94 6.11
CA SER A 132 -17.34 5.18 7.35
C SER A 132 -16.91 6.04 8.55
N PRO A 133 -17.58 5.93 9.71
CA PRO A 133 -17.16 6.60 10.95
C PRO A 133 -15.89 5.98 11.55
N ARG A 134 -15.47 4.79 11.09
CA ARG A 134 -14.21 4.16 11.52
C ARG A 134 -12.98 4.94 11.04
N TYR A 135 -13.13 5.73 9.98
CA TYR A 135 -12.06 6.46 9.32
C TYR A 135 -12.18 7.97 9.53
N GLY A 136 -11.04 8.64 9.52
CA GLY A 136 -10.91 10.09 9.61
C GLY A 136 -10.35 10.60 10.93
N SER A 137 -9.92 9.72 11.83
CA SER A 137 -9.12 10.12 13.00
C SER A 137 -7.63 10.19 12.65
N LYS A 138 -6.81 10.75 13.55
CA LYS A 138 -5.35 10.80 13.36
C LYS A 138 -4.73 9.39 13.35
N GLU A 139 -5.31 8.48 14.10
CA GLU A 139 -4.88 7.08 14.25
C GLU A 139 -5.39 6.17 13.13
N ASN A 140 -6.56 6.50 12.54
CA ASN A 140 -7.11 5.80 11.38
C ASN A 140 -7.60 6.81 10.32
N PRO A 141 -6.66 7.46 9.61
CA PRO A 141 -7.00 8.45 8.59
C PRO A 141 -7.61 7.79 7.36
N VAL A 142 -8.35 8.55 6.56
CA VAL A 142 -8.83 8.09 5.25
C VAL A 142 -7.62 7.93 4.32
N PRO A 143 -7.37 6.74 3.74
CA PRO A 143 -6.22 6.52 2.86
C PRO A 143 -6.40 7.25 1.53
N VAL A 144 -5.33 7.86 1.04
CA VAL A 144 -5.21 8.41 -0.30
C VAL A 144 -4.08 7.69 -1.01
N LEU A 145 -4.44 6.84 -1.97
CA LEU A 145 -3.50 5.99 -2.71
C LEU A 145 -3.17 6.53 -4.11
N ASP A 146 -3.94 7.50 -4.57
CA ASP A 146 -3.74 8.19 -5.85
C ASP A 146 -4.38 9.58 -5.82
N TYR A 147 -3.75 10.54 -6.47
CA TYR A 147 -4.26 11.88 -6.68
C TYR A 147 -3.73 12.47 -7.98
N ASP A 148 -4.18 13.67 -8.34
CA ASP A 148 -3.74 14.41 -9.52
C ASP A 148 -2.35 15.04 -9.36
N TYR A 149 -1.32 14.20 -9.20
CA TYR A 149 0.10 14.59 -9.09
C TYR A 149 0.48 15.70 -10.10
N ASP A 150 1.08 16.81 -9.64
CA ASP A 150 1.65 17.86 -10.51
C ASP A 150 3.18 17.79 -10.52
N LEU A 151 3.70 16.63 -10.91
CA LEU A 151 5.14 16.33 -10.92
C LEU A 151 5.83 16.77 -12.21
N GLN A 152 5.35 17.85 -12.85
CA GLN A 152 5.90 18.31 -14.14
C GLN A 152 7.38 18.66 -14.05
N GLU A 153 7.81 19.24 -12.94
CA GLU A 153 9.21 19.61 -12.68
C GLU A 153 10.14 18.40 -12.49
N PHE A 154 9.57 17.21 -12.28
CA PHE A 154 10.32 15.98 -12.02
C PHE A 154 10.23 14.98 -13.19
N ARG A 155 9.60 15.37 -14.30
CA ARG A 155 9.35 14.47 -15.45
C ARG A 155 10.65 13.84 -15.99
N ASP A 156 11.73 14.61 -16.03
CA ASP A 156 13.06 14.15 -16.47
C ASP A 156 13.71 13.13 -15.51
N VAL A 157 13.33 13.14 -14.23
CA VAL A 157 13.79 12.17 -13.21
C VAL A 157 13.03 10.83 -13.35
N TYR A 158 11.79 10.87 -13.84
CA TYR A 158 10.90 9.71 -13.96
C TYR A 158 10.89 9.05 -15.35
N ASP A 159 11.52 9.65 -16.37
CA ASP A 159 11.59 9.10 -17.74
C ASP A 159 12.69 8.03 -17.91
N ASP A 160 13.56 7.88 -16.90
CA ASP A 160 14.51 6.78 -16.85
C ASP A 160 13.81 5.47 -16.45
N LYS A 161 14.23 4.34 -17.03
CA LYS A 161 13.61 3.00 -16.87
C LYS A 161 13.64 2.46 -15.42
N GLU A 162 14.17 3.23 -14.47
CA GLU A 162 14.45 2.85 -13.09
C GLU A 162 13.19 2.89 -12.18
N TYR A 163 12.14 3.59 -12.60
CA TYR A 163 10.86 3.67 -11.86
C TYR A 163 9.74 2.91 -12.59
N GLU A 164 9.76 1.56 -12.51
CA GLU A 164 8.69 0.69 -13.02
C GLU A 164 7.29 1.10 -12.48
N TYR A 165 7.26 1.65 -11.26
CA TYR A 165 6.09 2.20 -10.58
C TYR A 165 6.22 3.70 -10.28
N ALA A 166 6.72 4.49 -11.23
CA ALA A 166 6.66 5.95 -11.10
C ALA A 166 5.22 6.41 -10.80
N PHE A 167 5.10 7.37 -9.89
CA PHE A 167 3.84 8.06 -9.62
C PHE A 167 3.14 8.52 -10.91
N SER A 168 1.81 8.70 -10.84
CA SER A 168 0.94 9.08 -11.97
C SER A 168 0.78 8.05 -13.10
N ARG A 169 1.41 6.87 -13.04
CA ARG A 169 1.08 5.76 -13.96
C ARG A 169 -0.14 5.00 -13.47
N PRO A 170 -1.09 4.59 -14.33
CA PRO A 170 -2.23 3.75 -13.91
C PRO A 170 -1.82 2.45 -13.20
N SER A 171 -0.66 1.90 -13.53
CA SER A 171 -0.08 0.72 -12.88
C SER A 171 0.32 0.98 -11.42
N TYR A 172 0.75 2.20 -11.08
CA TYR A 172 1.08 2.58 -9.70
C TYR A 172 -0.16 2.48 -8.82
N TYR A 173 -1.28 3.08 -9.23
CA TYR A 173 -2.49 3.09 -8.40
C TYR A 173 -2.98 1.67 -8.10
N LYS A 174 -3.05 0.79 -9.10
CA LYS A 174 -3.41 -0.62 -8.89
C LYS A 174 -2.47 -1.27 -7.87
N ARG A 175 -1.17 -1.09 -8.03
CA ARG A 175 -0.16 -1.65 -7.13
C ARG A 175 -0.31 -1.10 -5.69
N ALA A 176 -0.51 0.20 -5.53
CA ALA A 176 -0.72 0.82 -4.23
C ALA A 176 -1.96 0.25 -3.53
N VAL A 177 -3.06 0.05 -4.26
CA VAL A 177 -4.28 -0.61 -3.74
C VAL A 177 -3.99 -2.05 -3.32
N GLU A 178 -3.34 -2.85 -4.17
CA GLU A 178 -2.98 -4.23 -3.85
C GLU A 178 -2.19 -4.31 -2.54
N LEU A 179 -1.18 -3.45 -2.39
CA LEU A 179 -0.32 -3.41 -1.20
C LEU A 179 -1.06 -2.92 0.04
N TYR A 180 -1.87 -1.87 -0.10
CA TYR A 180 -2.70 -1.37 1.00
C TYR A 180 -3.65 -2.46 1.52
N LEU A 181 -4.40 -3.10 0.62
CA LEU A 181 -5.33 -4.18 0.99
C LEU A 181 -4.62 -5.38 1.62
N THR A 182 -3.47 -5.76 1.07
CA THR A 182 -2.73 -6.96 1.50
C THR A 182 -2.08 -6.80 2.87
N TYR A 183 -1.51 -5.62 3.16
CA TYR A 183 -0.60 -5.44 4.30
C TYR A 183 -1.03 -4.38 5.31
N MET A 184 -1.84 -3.40 4.90
CA MET A 184 -2.19 -2.26 5.78
C MET A 184 -3.61 -2.38 6.31
N MET A 185 -4.53 -2.89 5.52
CA MET A 185 -5.90 -3.17 5.97
C MET A 185 -5.91 -4.34 6.96
N SER A 186 -6.64 -4.18 8.07
CA SER A 186 -6.82 -5.27 9.04
C SER A 186 -7.53 -6.46 8.40
N LYS A 187 -7.22 -7.68 8.86
CA LYS A 187 -7.83 -8.89 8.32
C LYS A 187 -9.32 -8.94 8.60
N GLU A 188 -9.73 -8.44 9.77
CA GLU A 188 -11.11 -8.37 10.20
C GLU A 188 -11.92 -7.47 9.28
N GLU A 189 -11.39 -6.28 8.97
CA GLU A 189 -12.04 -5.35 8.04
C GLU A 189 -12.07 -5.89 6.61
N PHE A 190 -10.95 -6.43 6.13
CA PHE A 190 -10.86 -7.00 4.79
C PHE A 190 -11.90 -8.10 4.57
N LYS A 191 -12.03 -9.02 5.54
CA LYS A 191 -13.07 -10.05 5.54
C LYS A 191 -14.46 -9.47 5.54
N GLU A 192 -14.70 -8.50 6.42
CA GLU A 192 -16.01 -7.85 6.51
C GLU A 192 -16.42 -7.18 5.21
N ARG A 193 -15.47 -6.64 4.47
CA ARG A 193 -15.72 -5.83 3.29
C ARG A 193 -15.77 -6.63 1.99
N PHE A 194 -14.96 -7.68 1.88
CA PHE A 194 -14.72 -8.38 0.61
C PHE A 194 -15.06 -9.88 0.62
N GLU A 195 -15.10 -10.51 1.79
CA GLU A 195 -15.31 -11.97 1.93
C GLU A 195 -16.66 -12.32 2.55
N LYS A 196 -17.54 -11.34 2.83
CA LYS A 196 -18.91 -11.62 3.26
C LYS A 196 -19.73 -12.14 2.07
N GLU A 197 -19.92 -13.45 2.05
CA GLU A 197 -21.06 -14.13 1.39
C GLU A 197 -22.32 -14.05 2.27
#